data_AF-A0A444WF31-F1
#
_entry.id   AF-A0A444WF31-F1
#
_cell.length_a   1.000
_cell.length_b   1.000
_cell.length_c   1.000
_cell.angle_alpha   90.00
_cell.angle_beta   90.00
_cell.angle_gamma   90.00
#
_symmetry.space_group_name_H-M   'P 1'
#
loop_
_entity.id
_entity.type
_entity.pdbx_description
1 polymer ?
#
loop_
_entity_poly.entity_id
_entity_poly.type
_entity_poly.pdbx_seq_one_letter_code
_entity_poly.pdbx_strand_id
1 'polypeptide(L)'
;MIIDIAEHKKLLETMRMMHQKGFHFVVFPIAEITWTSEVSCFKTQWEAAEHCYEMSSDVDFYKSLPMDSPIKDLEAIEHANIDTTVHEAYEITGLSALYDNPAPLINNNLNSDIMNEKNFDYLKDQVKYTGFGEALEGELRQHLEQLQPEFSMKHDAFYGNDKVSAELNFKKSEQSDLYFFNSYRVQLQKEGSEETLAQTIYINRGNNITLKEAYNLMEGRSVNKDLTNKAGEEYNAWIQMDFKDADSRGNFNLKHYHQNYGFDLEAALSKHPIKELQNSSHKEDLMNSLKKGNRQSATFLKDGKEIKQFIEATPQFKTLTLYDASQKRLDTRQEQEQSKEVKQSQSQGSKQNVGVDDQGSGSQEEKKRCHRKQSL
;
A
#
# COMPACT_ATOMS: atom_id res chain seq x y z
N MET A 1 -16.98 9.95 15.91
CA MET A 1 -18.11 10.84 16.18
C MET A 1 -18.08 11.11 17.66
N ILE A 2 -17.72 12.33 18.00
CA ILE A 2 -17.68 12.79 19.39
C ILE A 2 -19.03 13.43 19.67
N ILE A 3 -19.70 13.09 20.76
CA ILE A 3 -21.01 13.65 21.13
C ILE A 3 -20.97 14.21 22.54
N ASP A 4 -21.93 15.05 22.91
CA ASP A 4 -22.24 15.26 24.32
C ASP A 4 -23.02 14.04 24.81
N ILE A 5 -22.48 13.33 25.81
CA ILE A 5 -23.10 12.11 26.33
C ILE A 5 -24.49 12.36 26.91
N ALA A 6 -24.81 13.57 27.39
CA ALA A 6 -26.16 13.93 27.82
C ALA A 6 -27.17 13.99 26.67
N GLU A 7 -26.70 14.23 25.43
CA GLU A 7 -27.56 14.33 24.24
C GLU A 7 -27.76 13.01 23.48
N HIS A 8 -27.12 11.90 23.90
CA HIS A 8 -27.11 10.65 23.13
C HIS A 8 -28.51 10.15 22.71
N LYS A 9 -29.53 10.26 23.57
CA LYS A 9 -30.91 9.81 23.26
C LYS A 9 -31.55 10.61 22.15
N LYS A 10 -31.36 11.93 22.17
CA LYS A 10 -31.90 12.85 21.17
C LYS A 10 -31.24 12.63 19.82
N LEU A 11 -29.93 12.39 19.82
CA LEU A 11 -29.18 12.05 18.62
C LEU A 11 -29.63 10.68 18.05
N LEU A 12 -29.80 9.67 18.91
CA LEU A 12 -30.27 8.34 18.52
C LEU A 12 -31.67 8.38 17.89
N GLU A 13 -32.61 9.09 18.50
CA GLU A 13 -33.96 9.26 17.97
C GLU A 13 -33.95 9.94 16.60
N THR A 14 -33.12 10.98 16.45
CA THR A 14 -32.95 11.69 15.18
C THR A 14 -32.38 10.78 14.08
N MET A 15 -31.32 10.03 14.38
CA MET A 15 -30.71 9.11 13.42
C MET A 15 -31.67 7.99 13.00
N ARG A 16 -32.41 7.39 13.95
CA ARG A 16 -33.44 6.37 13.65
C ARG A 16 -34.54 6.94 12.75
N MET A 17 -35.01 8.15 13.03
CA MET A 17 -36.02 8.81 12.20
C MET A 17 -35.52 9.04 10.77
N MET A 18 -34.29 9.53 10.61
CA MET A 18 -33.70 9.76 9.29
C MET A 18 -33.45 8.44 8.55
N HIS A 19 -33.01 7.40 9.25
CA HIS A 19 -32.85 6.07 8.68
C HIS A 19 -34.17 5.51 8.12
N GLN A 20 -35.26 5.62 8.88
CA GLN A 20 -36.60 5.21 8.42
C GLN A 20 -37.09 5.99 7.19
N LYS A 21 -36.64 7.23 7.02
CA LYS A 21 -36.95 8.07 5.85
C LYS A 21 -36.06 7.76 4.62
N GLY A 22 -35.20 6.75 4.70
CA GLY A 22 -34.35 6.29 3.61
C GLY A 22 -33.02 7.04 3.49
N PHE A 23 -32.56 7.69 4.55
CA PHE A 23 -31.20 8.24 4.62
C PHE A 23 -30.25 7.18 5.19
N HIS A 24 -29.18 6.88 4.46
CA HIS A 24 -28.27 5.78 4.78
C HIS A 24 -26.90 6.24 5.25
N PHE A 25 -26.60 7.54 5.20
CA PHE A 25 -25.33 8.12 5.61
C PHE A 25 -25.56 9.36 6.48
N VAL A 26 -24.68 9.55 7.46
CA VAL A 26 -24.64 10.75 8.30
C VAL A 26 -23.26 11.39 8.21
N VAL A 27 -23.23 12.71 8.06
CA VAL A 27 -22.04 13.56 8.05
C VAL A 27 -22.00 14.38 9.32
N PHE A 28 -20.82 14.49 9.92
CA PHE A 28 -20.59 15.19 11.19
C PHE A 28 -19.17 15.78 11.23
N PRO A 29 -18.93 16.82 12.05
CA PRO A 29 -17.60 17.37 12.26
C PRO A 29 -16.70 16.40 13.06
N ILE A 30 -15.43 16.25 12.67
CA ILE A 30 -14.52 15.27 13.31
C ILE A 30 -13.64 15.86 14.43
N ALA A 31 -13.58 17.17 14.56
CA ALA A 31 -12.73 17.86 15.53
C ALA A 31 -13.52 18.51 16.68
N GLU A 32 -14.85 18.42 16.65
CA GLU A 32 -15.76 19.06 17.60
C GLU A 32 -16.85 18.11 18.09
N ILE A 33 -17.53 18.49 19.15
CA ILE A 33 -18.72 17.79 19.64
C ILE A 33 -19.80 17.90 18.56
N THR A 34 -20.25 16.75 18.07
CA THR A 34 -21.34 16.64 17.12
C THR A 34 -22.67 16.89 17.83
N TRP A 35 -23.26 18.05 17.59
CA TRP A 35 -24.61 18.35 18.06
C TRP A 35 -25.67 17.79 17.10
N THR A 36 -26.87 17.51 17.62
CA THR A 36 -27.99 17.03 16.78
C THR A 36 -28.35 18.00 15.64
N SER A 37 -28.07 19.30 15.80
CA SER A 37 -28.30 20.33 14.78
C SER A 37 -27.26 20.33 13.65
N GLU A 38 -26.13 19.67 13.83
CA GLU A 38 -24.96 19.73 12.94
C GLU A 38 -24.79 18.45 12.12
N VAL A 39 -25.62 17.43 12.37
CA VAL A 39 -25.62 16.22 11.56
C VAL A 39 -26.42 16.41 10.28
N SER A 40 -25.75 16.18 9.15
CA SER A 40 -26.37 16.16 7.82
C SER A 40 -26.58 14.71 7.36
N CYS A 41 -27.78 14.38 6.89
CA CYS A 41 -28.12 13.02 6.49
C CYS A 41 -28.30 12.91 4.96
N PHE A 42 -27.76 11.86 4.36
CA PHE A 42 -27.75 11.65 2.90
C PHE A 42 -28.23 10.24 2.53
N LYS A 43 -28.84 10.12 1.35
CA LYS A 43 -29.38 8.84 0.87
C LYS A 43 -28.27 7.97 0.28
N THR A 44 -27.26 8.60 -0.32
CA THR A 44 -26.15 7.91 -0.97
C THR A 44 -24.81 8.30 -0.37
N GLN A 45 -23.82 7.41 -0.52
CA GLN A 45 -22.44 7.69 -0.10
C GLN A 45 -21.83 8.86 -0.88
N TRP A 46 -22.21 9.00 -2.15
CA TRP A 46 -21.72 10.07 -3.02
C TRP A 46 -22.13 11.45 -2.51
N GLU A 47 -23.42 11.66 -2.24
CA GLU A 47 -23.93 12.93 -1.70
C GLU A 47 -23.28 13.27 -0.35
N ALA A 48 -23.05 12.26 0.50
CA ALA A 48 -22.36 12.45 1.77
C ALA A 48 -20.90 12.88 1.58
N ALA A 49 -20.18 12.24 0.64
CA ALA A 49 -18.79 12.55 0.34
C ALA A 49 -18.62 13.94 -0.30
N GLU A 50 -19.52 14.32 -1.21
CA GLU A 50 -19.59 15.65 -1.81
C GLU A 50 -19.82 16.71 -0.72
N HIS A 51 -20.75 16.48 0.20
CA HIS A 51 -20.97 17.38 1.33
C HIS A 51 -19.74 17.48 2.25
N CYS A 52 -19.03 16.38 2.51
CA CYS A 52 -17.78 16.43 3.27
C CYS A 52 -16.74 17.29 2.56
N TYR A 53 -16.64 17.21 1.23
CA TYR A 53 -15.70 17.99 0.44
C TYR A 53 -16.05 19.49 0.43
N GLU A 54 -17.32 19.84 0.20
CA GLU A 54 -17.77 21.23 0.14
C GLU A 54 -17.68 21.95 1.49
N MET A 55 -17.96 21.23 2.58
CA MET A 55 -18.00 21.81 3.92
C MET A 55 -16.65 21.76 4.64
N SER A 56 -15.68 20.97 4.14
CA SER A 56 -14.36 20.92 4.77
C SER A 56 -13.54 22.16 4.40
N SER A 57 -13.02 22.84 5.42
CA SER A 57 -12.12 23.98 5.30
C SER A 57 -10.75 23.64 5.90
N ASP A 58 -9.84 24.60 5.94
CA ASP A 58 -8.55 24.43 6.63
C ASP A 58 -8.71 24.25 8.16
N VAL A 59 -9.91 24.49 8.70
CA VAL A 59 -10.23 24.46 10.14
C VAL A 59 -11.29 23.41 10.46
N ASP A 60 -12.30 23.27 9.60
CA ASP A 60 -13.44 22.38 9.83
C ASP A 60 -13.32 21.14 8.95
N PHE A 61 -13.35 19.96 9.56
CA PHE A 61 -13.27 18.70 8.83
C PHE A 61 -14.52 17.87 9.07
N TYR A 62 -15.09 17.34 8.00
CA TYR A 62 -16.30 16.52 8.05
C TYR A 62 -16.02 15.09 7.60
N LYS A 63 -16.74 14.15 8.20
CA LYS A 63 -16.68 12.74 7.82
C LYS A 63 -18.08 12.16 7.73
N SER A 64 -18.28 11.28 6.75
CA SER A 64 -19.49 10.47 6.63
C SER A 64 -19.32 9.07 7.26
N LEU A 65 -20.37 8.56 7.88
CA LEU A 65 -20.50 7.15 8.26
C LEU A 65 -21.81 6.55 7.72
N PRO A 66 -21.86 5.23 7.42
CA PRO A 66 -23.12 4.52 7.23
C PRO A 66 -23.97 4.63 8.50
N MET A 67 -25.25 4.98 8.35
CA MET A 67 -26.18 5.33 9.44
C MET A 67 -26.32 4.22 10.49
N ASP A 68 -26.21 2.95 10.08
CA ASP A 68 -26.34 1.81 10.99
C ASP A 68 -25.22 1.77 12.05
N SER A 69 -24.03 2.29 11.74
CA SER A 69 -22.89 2.27 12.66
C SER A 69 -23.13 3.16 13.89
N PRO A 70 -23.36 4.48 13.76
CA PRO A 70 -23.59 5.32 14.92
C PRO A 70 -24.91 5.00 15.64
N ILE A 71 -25.94 4.47 14.97
CA ILE A 71 -27.16 3.99 15.65
C ILE A 71 -26.81 2.87 16.64
N LYS A 72 -26.07 1.85 16.19
CA LYS A 72 -25.64 0.75 17.07
C LYS A 72 -24.77 1.24 18.22
N ASP A 73 -23.84 2.16 17.92
CA ASP A 73 -22.96 2.72 18.93
C ASP A 73 -23.72 3.54 19.98
N LEU A 74 -24.73 4.32 19.57
CA LEU A 74 -25.60 5.06 20.48
C LEU A 74 -26.51 4.14 21.32
N GLU A 75 -27.03 3.06 20.73
CA GLU A 75 -27.80 2.04 21.45
C GLU A 75 -26.96 1.34 22.53
N ALA A 76 -25.68 1.09 22.22
CA ALA A 76 -24.74 0.50 23.15
C ALA A 76 -24.51 1.34 24.42
N ILE A 77 -24.71 2.67 24.36
CA ILE A 77 -24.62 3.55 25.54
C ILE A 77 -25.65 3.18 26.60
N GLU A 78 -26.87 2.78 26.21
CA GLU A 78 -27.92 2.39 27.18
C GLU A 78 -27.58 1.10 27.94
N HIS A 79 -26.75 0.26 27.33
CA HIS A 79 -26.23 -0.98 27.92
C HIS A 79 -24.89 -0.78 28.62
N ALA A 80 -24.27 0.37 28.41
CA ALA A 80 -23.06 0.78 29.06
C ALA A 80 -23.38 1.42 30.40
N ASN A 81 -22.65 1.04 31.45
CA ASN A 81 -22.73 1.69 32.75
C ASN A 81 -22.03 3.07 32.71
N ILE A 82 -22.35 3.87 31.69
CA ILE A 82 -21.86 5.23 31.45
C ILE A 82 -22.82 6.18 32.13
N ASP A 83 -22.30 7.13 32.89
CA ASP A 83 -23.11 8.21 33.43
C ASP A 83 -23.50 9.16 32.29
N THR A 84 -24.76 9.12 31.87
CA THR A 84 -25.27 9.98 30.80
C THR A 84 -25.89 11.27 31.33
N THR A 85 -25.72 11.59 32.62
CA THR A 85 -26.23 12.82 33.23
C THR A 85 -25.23 13.97 33.20
N VAL A 86 -23.97 13.68 32.84
CA VAL A 86 -22.90 14.67 32.69
C VAL A 86 -22.83 15.22 31.27
N HIS A 87 -22.38 16.46 31.13
CA HIS A 87 -22.17 17.12 29.84
C HIS A 87 -20.69 16.98 29.42
N GLU A 88 -20.35 15.82 28.88
CA GLU A 88 -18.97 15.47 28.52
C GLU A 88 -18.88 14.97 27.08
N ALA A 89 -17.77 15.30 26.43
CA ALA A 89 -17.45 14.84 25.07
C ALA A 89 -17.09 13.36 25.08
N TYR A 90 -17.83 12.54 24.32
CA TYR A 90 -17.67 11.10 24.27
C TYR A 90 -17.54 10.60 22.84
N GLU A 91 -16.44 9.91 22.52
CA GLU A 91 -16.23 9.28 21.21
C GLU A 91 -16.93 7.91 21.18
N ILE A 92 -17.98 7.80 20.38
CA ILE A 92 -18.85 6.62 20.33
C ILE A 92 -18.48 5.62 19.24
N THR A 93 -17.60 5.98 18.29
CA THR A 93 -17.37 5.15 17.10
C THR A 93 -16.78 3.80 17.47
N GLY A 94 -17.50 2.73 17.16
CA GLY A 94 -17.11 1.35 17.48
C GLY A 94 -17.50 0.91 18.89
N LEU A 95 -18.30 1.67 19.64
CA LEU A 95 -18.80 1.30 20.97
C LEU A 95 -19.63 0.00 20.93
N SER A 96 -20.44 -0.20 19.90
CA SER A 96 -21.24 -1.43 19.71
C SER A 96 -20.39 -2.70 19.58
N ALA A 97 -19.24 -2.60 18.92
CA ALA A 97 -18.30 -3.71 18.78
C ALA A 97 -17.69 -4.16 20.12
N LEU A 98 -17.77 -3.32 21.17
CA LEU A 98 -17.34 -3.66 22.53
C LEU A 98 -18.38 -4.51 23.30
N TYR A 99 -19.65 -4.53 22.86
CA TYR A 99 -20.73 -5.31 23.50
C TYR A 99 -20.96 -6.67 22.87
N ASP A 100 -20.79 -6.78 21.55
CA ASP A 100 -20.93 -8.04 20.82
C ASP A 100 -19.80 -9.04 21.11
N ASN A 101 -18.72 -8.60 21.79
CA ASN A 101 -17.60 -9.44 22.19
C ASN A 101 -17.12 -9.02 23.61
N PRO A 102 -17.64 -9.64 24.68
CA PRO A 102 -17.41 -9.16 26.05
C PRO A 102 -16.03 -9.60 26.55
N ALA A 103 -15.00 -8.84 26.19
CA ALA A 103 -13.75 -8.77 26.94
C ALA A 103 -13.77 -7.46 27.75
N PRO A 104 -13.60 -7.49 29.08
CA PRO A 104 -13.90 -6.33 29.91
C PRO A 104 -12.70 -5.39 29.94
N LEU A 105 -12.85 -4.16 29.45
CA LEU A 105 -12.09 -3.00 29.97
C LEU A 105 -12.91 -1.71 29.76
N ILE A 106 -13.66 -1.32 30.79
CA ILE A 106 -14.15 0.06 30.98
C ILE A 106 -13.17 0.76 31.93
N ASN A 107 -12.41 1.72 31.39
CA ASN A 107 -12.18 3.03 32.01
C ASN A 107 -11.32 3.90 31.06
N ASN A 108 -11.96 4.87 30.40
CA ASN A 108 -11.28 6.04 29.87
C ASN A 108 -11.44 7.15 30.93
N ASN A 109 -10.42 7.37 31.75
CA ASN A 109 -10.33 8.60 32.55
C ASN A 109 -9.51 9.61 31.74
N LEU A 110 -10.15 10.68 31.27
CA LEU A 110 -9.54 11.82 30.57
C LEU A 110 -8.81 12.78 31.54
N ASN A 111 -8.13 12.24 32.54
CA ASN A 111 -7.27 13.02 33.45
C ASN A 111 -6.31 12.09 34.23
N SER A 112 -5.43 11.38 33.53
CA SER A 112 -4.42 10.61 34.24
C SER A 112 -3.10 10.58 33.50
N ASP A 113 -2.01 10.70 34.26
CA ASP A 113 -0.63 10.39 33.92
C ASP A 113 -0.43 8.88 33.55
N ILE A 114 -1.41 8.26 32.87
CA ILE A 114 -1.48 6.82 32.59
C ILE A 114 -1.60 6.62 31.08
N MET A 115 -0.81 5.69 30.55
CA MET A 115 -0.73 5.34 29.13
C MET A 115 -2.08 4.90 28.54
N ASN A 116 -2.36 5.32 27.29
CA ASN A 116 -3.51 4.86 26.51
C ASN A 116 -3.27 3.45 25.92
N GLU A 117 -3.83 2.42 26.54
CA GLU A 117 -3.66 1.01 26.12
C GLU A 117 -4.14 0.73 24.70
N LYS A 118 -5.22 1.37 24.22
CA LYS A 118 -5.70 1.18 22.84
C LYS A 118 -4.73 1.76 21.82
N ASN A 119 -4.13 2.91 22.14
CA ASN A 119 -3.10 3.51 21.29
C ASN A 119 -1.83 2.65 21.28
N PHE A 120 -1.45 2.08 22.44
CA PHE A 120 -0.37 1.11 22.51
C PHE A 120 -0.65 -0.10 21.60
N ASP A 121 -1.83 -0.74 21.70
CA ASP A 121 -2.16 -1.90 20.87
C ASP A 121 -2.14 -1.58 19.37
N TYR A 122 -2.67 -0.41 18.97
CA TYR A 122 -2.61 0.06 17.59
C TYR A 122 -1.16 0.25 17.11
N LEU A 123 -0.32 0.92 17.89
CA LEU A 123 1.08 1.17 17.53
C LEU A 123 1.90 -0.12 17.50
N LYS A 124 1.65 -1.03 18.44
CA LYS A 124 2.26 -2.37 18.48
C LYS A 124 1.99 -3.13 17.19
N ASP A 125 0.73 -3.21 16.77
CA ASP A 125 0.35 -3.87 15.51
C ASP A 125 0.95 -3.16 14.30
N GLN A 126 0.93 -1.82 14.28
CA GLN A 126 1.51 -1.04 13.20
C GLN A 126 3.03 -1.30 13.07
N VAL A 127 3.76 -1.33 14.17
CA VAL A 127 5.20 -1.66 14.21
C VAL A 127 5.44 -3.09 13.71
N LYS A 128 4.65 -4.06 14.19
CA LYS A 128 4.71 -5.46 13.76
C LYS A 128 4.51 -5.59 12.24
N TYR A 129 3.42 -5.07 11.71
CA TYR A 129 3.06 -5.22 10.30
C TYR A 129 3.86 -4.34 9.33
N THR A 130 4.56 -3.32 9.84
CA THR A 130 5.56 -2.55 9.04
C THR A 130 6.90 -3.29 8.93
N GLY A 131 7.05 -4.44 9.58
CA GLY A 131 8.18 -5.35 9.39
C GLY A 131 9.25 -5.29 10.49
N PHE A 132 8.93 -4.72 11.65
CA PHE A 132 9.83 -4.68 12.81
C PHE A 132 9.55 -5.80 13.84
N GLY A 133 8.44 -6.54 13.66
CA GLY A 133 8.06 -7.65 14.52
C GLY A 133 7.59 -7.21 15.92
N GLU A 134 7.67 -8.12 16.88
CA GLU A 134 7.14 -7.94 18.25
C GLU A 134 8.21 -7.54 19.27
N ALA A 135 9.49 -7.57 18.89
CA ALA A 135 10.61 -7.35 19.80
C ALA A 135 10.63 -5.94 20.42
N LEU A 136 10.03 -4.95 19.76
CA LEU A 136 9.97 -3.56 20.22
C LEU A 136 8.77 -3.27 21.14
N GLU A 137 7.90 -4.25 21.40
CA GLU A 137 6.67 -4.04 22.17
C GLU A 137 6.94 -3.49 23.59
N GLY A 138 7.93 -4.06 24.28
CA GLY A 138 8.29 -3.62 25.64
C GLY A 138 8.86 -2.20 25.67
N GLU A 139 9.73 -1.85 24.72
CA GLU A 139 10.31 -0.51 24.58
C GLU A 139 9.24 0.52 24.23
N LEU A 140 8.32 0.18 23.32
CA LEU A 140 7.18 1.01 22.95
C LEU A 140 6.31 1.33 24.17
N ARG A 141 5.97 0.30 24.97
CA ARG A 141 5.19 0.49 26.20
C ARG A 141 5.88 1.45 27.16
N GLN A 142 7.17 1.24 27.43
CA GLN A 142 7.94 2.09 28.32
C GLN A 142 7.95 3.56 27.87
N HIS A 143 8.11 3.83 26.57
CA HIS A 143 8.10 5.19 26.06
C HIS A 143 6.73 5.86 26.17
N LEU A 144 5.65 5.12 25.91
CA LEU A 144 4.29 5.64 26.06
C LEU A 144 3.91 5.88 27.53
N GLU A 145 4.39 5.05 28.46
CA GLU A 145 4.25 5.26 29.92
C GLU A 145 5.03 6.49 30.42
N GLN A 146 6.14 6.85 29.77
CA GLN A 146 6.91 8.05 30.11
C GLN A 146 6.29 9.36 29.62
N LEU A 147 5.24 9.29 28.79
CA LEU A 147 4.47 10.44 28.28
C LEU A 147 5.33 11.54 27.61
N GLN A 148 6.48 11.18 27.03
CA GLN A 148 7.34 12.13 26.31
C GLN A 148 6.66 12.61 25.03
N PRO A 149 6.79 13.89 24.62
CA PRO A 149 6.11 14.41 23.43
C PRO A 149 6.54 13.73 22.12
N GLU A 150 7.76 13.20 22.08
CA GLU A 150 8.31 12.43 20.98
C GLU A 150 9.35 11.44 21.49
N PHE A 151 9.52 10.34 20.76
CA PHE A 151 10.56 9.35 21.04
C PHE A 151 10.89 8.55 19.77
N SER A 152 12.03 7.86 19.80
CA SER A 152 12.46 6.98 18.71
C SER A 152 12.95 5.64 19.23
N MET A 153 12.64 4.57 18.50
CA MET A 153 13.11 3.21 18.78
C MET A 153 14.03 2.73 17.65
N LYS A 154 15.04 1.92 17.99
CA LYS A 154 16.02 1.40 17.02
C LYS A 154 15.83 -0.08 16.75
N HIS A 155 16.02 -0.47 15.50
CA HIS A 155 15.93 -1.86 15.08
C HIS A 155 17.01 -2.19 14.05
N ASP A 156 17.72 -3.30 14.27
CA ASP A 156 18.67 -3.85 13.31
C ASP A 156 18.14 -5.16 12.72
N ALA A 157 18.27 -5.31 11.41
CA ALA A 157 17.94 -6.52 10.67
C ALA A 157 19.06 -6.85 9.67
N PHE A 158 19.14 -8.13 9.28
CA PHE A 158 20.08 -8.61 8.27
C PHE A 158 19.32 -9.24 7.11
N TYR A 159 19.70 -8.86 5.88
CA TYR A 159 19.17 -9.45 4.66
C TYR A 159 20.32 -10.02 3.83
N GLY A 160 20.53 -11.33 3.95
CA GLY A 160 21.79 -11.92 3.52
C GLY A 160 22.92 -11.40 4.40
N ASN A 161 23.94 -10.81 3.78
CA ASN A 161 25.08 -10.22 4.49
C ASN A 161 24.96 -8.71 4.66
N ASP A 162 23.90 -8.09 4.12
CA ASP A 162 23.66 -6.66 4.26
C ASP A 162 23.05 -6.36 5.64
N LYS A 163 23.56 -5.31 6.29
CA LYS A 163 22.98 -4.79 7.53
C LYS A 163 21.99 -3.67 7.21
N VAL A 164 20.81 -3.75 7.79
CA VAL A 164 19.79 -2.71 7.75
C VAL A 164 19.53 -2.21 9.16
N SER A 165 19.79 -0.94 9.40
CA SER A 165 19.48 -0.25 10.66
C SER A 165 18.30 0.69 10.45
N ALA A 166 17.31 0.65 11.33
CA ALA A 166 16.14 1.49 11.29
C ALA A 166 15.97 2.28 12.59
N GLU A 167 15.55 3.53 12.47
CA GLU A 167 15.15 4.41 13.57
C GLU A 167 13.71 4.84 13.34
N LEU A 168 12.79 4.33 14.16
CA LEU A 168 11.36 4.56 14.09
C LEU A 168 11.01 5.79 14.93
N ASN A 169 10.30 6.75 14.37
CA ASN A 169 10.00 8.04 15.01
C ASN A 169 8.51 8.15 15.36
N PHE A 170 8.23 8.43 16.62
CA PHE A 170 6.90 8.57 17.19
C PHE A 170 6.71 9.97 17.77
N LYS A 171 5.51 10.53 17.60
CA LYS A 171 5.15 11.84 18.19
C LYS A 171 3.74 11.78 18.77
N LYS A 172 3.55 12.38 19.94
CA LYS A 172 2.24 12.67 20.52
C LYS A 172 1.54 13.76 19.70
N SER A 173 0.24 13.65 19.52
CA SER A 173 -0.56 14.73 18.95
C SER A 173 -0.60 15.93 19.89
N GLU A 174 -0.60 17.13 19.31
CA GLU A 174 -0.79 18.38 20.05
C GLU A 174 -2.26 18.59 20.45
N GLN A 175 -3.17 17.82 19.85
CA GLN A 175 -4.62 17.95 19.99
C GLN A 175 -5.27 16.78 20.76
N SER A 176 -4.51 15.72 21.08
CA SER A 176 -5.03 14.53 21.76
C SER A 176 -3.92 13.76 22.48
N ASP A 177 -4.28 12.81 23.34
CA ASP A 177 -3.33 11.91 24.01
C ASP A 177 -2.79 10.78 23.13
N LEU A 178 -3.09 10.79 21.84
CA LEU A 178 -2.65 9.76 20.91
C LEU A 178 -1.24 10.02 20.40
N TYR A 179 -0.44 8.96 20.37
CA TYR A 179 0.83 8.86 19.68
C TYR A 179 0.67 8.27 18.29
N PHE A 180 1.52 8.75 17.38
CA PHE A 180 1.56 8.32 15.99
C PHE A 180 2.95 7.86 15.61
N PHE A 181 3.05 6.70 14.98
CA PHE A 181 4.25 6.28 14.25
C PHE A 181 4.31 7.04 12.94
N ASN A 182 5.18 8.05 12.84
CA ASN A 182 5.15 9.01 11.73
C ASN A 182 6.09 8.64 10.58
N SER A 183 7.26 8.09 10.91
CA SER A 183 8.27 7.74 9.91
C SER A 183 9.29 6.78 10.50
N TYR A 184 10.04 6.12 9.65
CA TYR A 184 11.27 5.46 10.05
C TYR A 184 12.40 5.79 9.07
N ARG A 185 13.59 6.02 9.61
CA ARG A 185 14.80 6.24 8.82
C ARG A 185 15.56 4.93 8.70
N VAL A 186 15.77 4.48 7.47
CA VAL A 186 16.52 3.26 7.16
C VAL A 186 17.92 3.63 6.73
N GLN A 187 18.90 2.85 7.20
CA GLN A 187 20.29 2.87 6.75
C GLN A 187 20.66 1.48 6.27
N LEU A 188 21.09 1.39 5.01
CA LEU A 188 21.57 0.16 4.38
C LEU A 188 23.09 0.20 4.30
N GLN A 189 23.73 -0.77 4.92
CA GLN A 189 25.16 -1.03 4.80
C GLN A 189 25.35 -2.37 4.08
N LYS A 190 25.98 -2.31 2.90
CA LYS A 190 26.31 -3.51 2.12
C LYS A 190 27.51 -4.24 2.71
N GLU A 191 27.54 -5.55 2.54
CA GLU A 191 28.72 -6.35 2.90
C GLU A 191 29.99 -5.79 2.27
N GLY A 192 31.04 -5.59 3.08
CA GLY A 192 32.33 -5.10 2.63
C GLY A 192 32.37 -3.61 2.22
N SER A 193 31.28 -2.86 2.42
CA SER A 193 31.21 -1.42 2.18
C SER A 193 31.18 -0.63 3.49
N GLU A 194 31.99 0.43 3.56
CA GLU A 194 31.90 1.44 4.62
C GLU A 194 30.82 2.49 4.32
N GLU A 195 30.41 2.62 3.06
CA GLU A 195 29.35 3.53 2.67
C GLU A 195 27.98 3.01 3.14
N THR A 196 27.17 3.93 3.65
CA THR A 196 25.79 3.67 4.03
C THR A 196 24.85 4.52 3.17
N LEU A 197 23.80 3.88 2.68
CA LEU A 197 22.70 4.57 2.01
C LEU A 197 21.61 4.82 3.04
N ALA A 198 21.05 6.03 3.10
CA ALA A 198 19.96 6.35 4.00
C ALA A 198 18.70 6.78 3.26
N GLN A 199 17.53 6.42 3.79
CA GLN A 199 16.24 6.85 3.28
C GLN A 199 15.26 6.97 4.44
N THR A 200 14.53 8.08 4.52
CA THR A 200 13.38 8.23 5.41
C THR A 200 12.12 7.78 4.69
N ILE A 201 11.37 6.89 5.35
CA ILE A 201 10.06 6.40 4.89
C ILE A 201 9.00 6.95 5.84
N TYR A 202 8.00 7.63 5.26
CA TYR A 202 6.87 8.17 6.01
C TYR A 202 5.75 7.13 6.09
N ILE A 203 5.11 7.08 7.26
CA ILE A 203 3.99 6.19 7.54
C ILE A 203 2.69 6.94 7.28
N ASN A 204 1.87 6.37 6.39
CA ASN A 204 0.57 6.93 6.01
C ASN A 204 -0.57 6.00 6.47
N ARG A 205 -1.81 6.49 6.38
CA ARG A 205 -3.03 5.69 6.64
C ARG A 205 -3.31 4.75 5.45
N GLY A 206 -2.49 3.70 5.30
CA GLY A 206 -2.67 2.66 4.28
C GLY A 206 -1.42 2.39 3.45
N ASN A 207 -1.22 1.12 3.08
CA ASN A 207 -0.18 0.63 2.16
C ASN A 207 1.24 1.17 2.41
N ASN A 208 1.65 1.18 3.69
CA ASN A 208 2.99 1.55 4.10
C ASN A 208 4.06 0.69 3.40
N ILE A 209 5.19 1.31 3.09
CA ILE A 209 6.40 0.58 2.71
C ILE A 209 6.90 -0.11 3.99
N THR A 210 7.08 -1.42 3.94
CA THR A 210 7.65 -2.20 5.05
C THR A 210 9.18 -2.08 5.07
N LEU A 211 9.84 -2.48 6.16
CA LEU A 211 11.30 -2.52 6.23
C LEU A 211 11.92 -3.35 5.11
N LYS A 212 11.32 -4.51 4.77
CA LYS A 212 11.81 -5.35 3.68
C LYS A 212 11.62 -4.72 2.30
N GLU A 213 10.49 -4.07 2.07
CA GLU A 213 10.23 -3.33 0.83
C GLU A 213 11.18 -2.13 0.69
N ALA A 214 11.45 -1.41 1.78
CA ALA A 214 12.44 -0.32 1.80
C ALA A 214 13.84 -0.82 1.44
N TYR A 215 14.29 -1.93 2.03
CA TYR A 215 15.53 -2.59 1.61
C TYR A 215 15.52 -2.94 0.12
N ASN A 216 14.42 -3.48 -0.40
CA ASN A 216 14.32 -3.83 -1.82
C ASN A 216 14.43 -2.59 -2.72
N LEU A 217 13.79 -1.47 -2.35
CA LEU A 217 13.90 -0.19 -3.05
C LEU A 217 15.33 0.37 -3.02
N MET A 218 15.99 0.30 -1.87
CA MET A 218 17.38 0.75 -1.68
C MET A 218 18.40 -0.13 -2.43
N GLU A 219 18.05 -1.40 -2.69
CA GLU A 219 18.78 -2.27 -3.63
C GLU A 219 18.48 -1.97 -5.12
N GLY A 220 17.66 -0.96 -5.40
CA GLY A 220 17.28 -0.54 -6.75
C GLY A 220 16.18 -1.38 -7.41
N ARG A 221 15.54 -2.27 -6.65
CA ARG A 221 14.42 -3.09 -7.13
C ARG A 221 13.12 -2.30 -7.06
N SER A 222 12.09 -2.82 -7.73
CA SER A 222 10.76 -2.20 -7.76
C SER A 222 9.79 -2.92 -6.83
N VAL A 223 8.92 -2.16 -6.18
CA VAL A 223 7.86 -2.67 -5.29
C VAL A 223 6.51 -2.24 -5.84
N ASN A 224 5.52 -3.12 -5.86
CA ASN A 224 4.15 -2.82 -6.27
C ASN A 224 3.31 -2.45 -5.04
N LYS A 225 2.65 -1.30 -5.08
CA LYS A 225 1.80 -0.79 -3.99
C LYS A 225 0.49 -0.27 -4.55
N ASP A 226 -0.56 -0.41 -3.76
CA ASP A 226 -1.78 0.38 -3.90
C ASP A 226 -1.53 1.71 -3.16
N LEU A 227 -1.56 2.82 -3.88
CA LEU A 227 -1.22 4.15 -3.39
C LEU A 227 -2.44 5.04 -3.48
N THR A 228 -2.46 6.13 -2.72
CA THR A 228 -3.53 7.12 -2.76
C THR A 228 -2.98 8.43 -3.32
N ASN A 229 -3.65 9.01 -4.31
CA ASN A 229 -3.26 10.30 -4.87
C ASN A 229 -3.74 11.46 -3.97
N LYS A 230 -3.41 12.71 -4.35
CA LYS A 230 -3.83 13.90 -3.58
C LYS A 230 -5.36 14.09 -3.52
N ALA A 231 -6.10 13.51 -4.44
CA ALA A 231 -7.57 13.55 -4.48
C ALA A 231 -8.22 12.43 -3.65
N GLY A 232 -7.42 11.57 -2.99
CA GLY A 232 -7.93 10.44 -2.21
C GLY A 232 -8.23 9.19 -3.05
N GLU A 233 -7.93 9.21 -4.36
CA GLU A 233 -8.19 8.06 -5.24
C GLU A 233 -7.08 7.02 -5.10
N GLU A 234 -7.49 5.77 -4.92
CA GLU A 234 -6.58 4.63 -4.89
C GLU A 234 -6.13 4.24 -6.30
N TYR A 235 -4.84 3.97 -6.47
CA TYR A 235 -4.27 3.47 -7.71
C TYR A 235 -3.12 2.49 -7.44
N ASN A 236 -3.01 1.45 -8.24
CA ASN A 236 -1.87 0.54 -8.17
C ASN A 236 -0.69 1.09 -9.00
N ALA A 237 0.52 1.02 -8.46
CA ALA A 237 1.73 1.34 -9.19
C ALA A 237 2.92 0.51 -8.72
N TRP A 238 3.85 0.28 -9.64
CA TRP A 238 5.21 -0.10 -9.25
C TRP A 238 6.02 1.16 -8.93
N ILE A 239 6.68 1.17 -7.78
CA ILE A 239 7.59 2.22 -7.34
C ILE A 239 9.03 1.73 -7.36
N GLN A 240 9.96 2.62 -7.71
CA GLN A 240 11.40 2.36 -7.73
C GLN A 240 12.16 3.61 -7.31
N MET A 241 13.24 3.44 -6.55
CA MET A 241 14.09 4.55 -6.13
C MET A 241 14.88 5.17 -7.31
N ASP A 242 14.89 6.49 -7.41
CA ASP A 242 15.72 7.22 -8.36
C ASP A 242 17.00 7.75 -7.70
N PHE A 243 18.07 6.96 -7.72
CA PHE A 243 19.36 7.33 -7.10
C PHE A 243 20.04 8.57 -7.72
N LYS A 244 19.48 9.12 -8.80
CA LYS A 244 20.00 10.33 -9.46
C LYS A 244 19.30 11.60 -9.00
N ASP A 245 18.20 11.47 -8.26
CA ASP A 245 17.33 12.58 -7.88
C ASP A 245 16.99 12.48 -6.39
N ALA A 246 17.66 13.30 -5.58
CA ALA A 246 17.48 13.37 -4.14
C ALA A 246 17.00 14.76 -3.72
N ASP A 247 16.10 14.79 -2.73
CA ASP A 247 15.62 16.03 -2.13
C ASP A 247 16.71 16.71 -1.27
N SER A 248 16.43 17.92 -0.78
CA SER A 248 17.34 18.69 0.07
C SER A 248 17.69 18.03 1.40
N ARG A 249 16.96 16.98 1.80
CA ARG A 249 17.19 16.19 3.02
C ARG A 249 17.92 14.87 2.72
N GLY A 250 18.33 14.65 1.47
CA GLY A 250 19.03 13.45 1.02
C GLY A 250 18.14 12.24 0.79
N ASN A 251 16.80 12.40 0.73
CA ASN A 251 15.89 11.32 0.39
C ASN A 251 15.77 11.22 -1.13
N PHE A 252 15.88 10.01 -1.67
CA PHE A 252 15.69 9.77 -3.09
C PHE A 252 14.22 9.82 -3.46
N ASN A 253 13.93 10.42 -4.61
CA ASN A 253 12.60 10.41 -5.20
C ASN A 253 12.23 9.01 -5.71
N LEU A 254 10.92 8.74 -5.78
CA LEU A 254 10.40 7.48 -6.30
C LEU A 254 9.84 7.69 -7.71
N LYS A 255 10.25 6.82 -8.64
CA LYS A 255 9.62 6.66 -9.95
C LYS A 255 8.37 5.81 -9.81
N HIS A 256 7.29 6.23 -10.46
CA HIS A 256 6.03 5.48 -10.50
C HIS A 256 5.77 4.94 -11.90
N TYR A 257 5.55 3.64 -11.98
CA TYR A 257 5.06 2.96 -13.18
C TYR A 257 3.62 2.53 -12.91
N HIS A 258 2.69 3.44 -13.21
CA HIS A 258 1.25 3.22 -13.05
C HIS A 258 0.74 2.08 -13.93
N GLN A 259 -0.49 1.59 -13.69
CA GLN A 259 -1.11 0.55 -14.52
C GLN A 259 -1.04 0.84 -16.04
N ASN A 260 -1.28 2.10 -16.44
CA ASN A 260 -1.21 2.54 -17.85
C ASN A 260 0.21 2.51 -18.44
N TYR A 261 1.25 2.35 -17.62
CA TYR A 261 2.61 2.13 -18.10
C TYR A 261 2.71 0.81 -18.87
N GLY A 262 1.89 -0.19 -18.54
CA GLY A 262 1.76 -1.44 -19.29
C GLY A 262 2.81 -2.50 -18.93
N PHE A 263 3.35 -2.49 -17.71
CA PHE A 263 4.05 -3.65 -17.17
C PHE A 263 3.05 -4.59 -16.51
N ASP A 264 2.94 -5.79 -17.05
CA ASP A 264 2.14 -6.88 -16.51
C ASP A 264 3.09 -7.98 -16.03
N LEU A 265 3.12 -8.20 -14.71
CA LEU A 265 3.99 -9.18 -14.07
C LEU A 265 3.61 -10.62 -14.47
N GLU A 266 2.32 -10.91 -14.55
CA GLU A 266 1.84 -12.25 -14.89
C GLU A 266 2.20 -12.58 -16.34
N ALA A 267 1.91 -11.65 -17.27
CA ALA A 267 2.29 -11.80 -18.66
C ALA A 267 3.81 -11.87 -18.85
N ALA A 268 4.60 -11.21 -18.01
CA ALA A 268 6.06 -11.33 -18.03
C ALA A 268 6.52 -12.71 -17.55
N LEU A 269 5.94 -13.25 -16.47
CA LEU A 269 6.24 -14.58 -15.94
C LEU A 269 5.88 -15.69 -16.95
N SER A 270 4.72 -15.60 -17.60
CA SER A 270 4.26 -16.59 -18.59
C SER A 270 5.16 -16.75 -19.82
N LYS A 271 6.10 -15.83 -20.05
CA LYS A 271 7.09 -15.94 -21.13
C LYS A 271 8.24 -16.90 -20.79
N HIS A 272 8.29 -17.40 -19.57
CA HIS A 272 9.38 -18.25 -19.07
C HIS A 272 8.86 -19.63 -18.65
N PRO A 273 9.66 -20.71 -18.82
CA PRO A 273 9.26 -22.07 -18.47
C PRO A 273 9.39 -22.33 -16.95
N ILE A 274 8.63 -21.59 -16.15
CA ILE A 274 8.69 -21.63 -14.67
C ILE A 274 7.68 -22.66 -14.16
N LYS A 275 8.16 -23.63 -13.38
CA LYS A 275 7.37 -24.75 -12.85
C LYS A 275 6.30 -24.28 -11.85
N GLU A 276 6.61 -23.28 -11.03
CA GLU A 276 5.69 -22.73 -10.02
C GLU A 276 4.41 -22.14 -10.64
N LEU A 277 4.46 -21.71 -11.92
CA LEU A 277 3.27 -21.18 -12.62
C LEU A 277 2.19 -22.22 -12.91
N GLN A 278 2.52 -23.52 -12.82
CA GLN A 278 1.58 -24.63 -13.04
C GLN A 278 0.69 -24.91 -11.82
N ASN A 279 1.04 -24.36 -10.65
CA ASN A 279 0.26 -24.48 -9.44
C ASN A 279 -0.22 -23.09 -8.99
N SER A 280 -1.53 -22.92 -8.80
CA SER A 280 -2.11 -21.60 -8.49
C SER A 280 -1.56 -20.97 -7.21
N SER A 281 -1.37 -21.77 -6.14
CA SER A 281 -0.83 -21.26 -4.87
C SER A 281 0.63 -20.84 -5.03
N HIS A 282 1.46 -21.66 -5.65
CA HIS A 282 2.88 -21.33 -5.85
C HIS A 282 3.06 -20.13 -6.78
N LYS A 283 2.20 -20.01 -7.80
CA LYS A 283 2.15 -18.84 -8.68
C LYS A 283 1.82 -17.57 -7.89
N GLU A 284 0.80 -17.62 -7.04
CA GLU A 284 0.40 -16.49 -6.20
C GLU A 284 1.53 -16.09 -5.24
N ASP A 285 2.17 -17.05 -4.57
CA ASP A 285 3.31 -16.81 -3.69
C ASP A 285 4.49 -16.15 -4.44
N LEU A 286 4.80 -16.64 -5.64
CA LEU A 286 5.82 -16.09 -6.51
C LEU A 286 5.49 -14.64 -6.90
N MET A 287 4.26 -14.39 -7.33
CA MET A 287 3.80 -13.05 -7.71
C MET A 287 3.84 -12.10 -6.52
N ASN A 288 3.38 -12.52 -5.34
CA ASN A 288 3.37 -11.72 -4.13
C ASN A 288 4.79 -11.38 -3.66
N SER A 289 5.72 -12.33 -3.75
CA SER A 289 7.14 -12.08 -3.43
C SER A 289 7.76 -11.05 -4.39
N LEU A 290 7.50 -11.17 -5.70
CA LEU A 290 7.99 -10.23 -6.72
C LEU A 290 7.36 -8.85 -6.59
N LYS A 291 6.06 -8.76 -6.28
CA LYS A 291 5.37 -7.50 -5.97
C LYS A 291 5.99 -6.80 -4.77
N LYS A 292 6.47 -7.52 -3.76
CA LYS A 292 7.22 -6.95 -2.63
C LYS A 292 8.66 -6.54 -2.99
N GLY A 293 9.07 -6.71 -4.25
CA GLY A 293 10.41 -6.37 -4.75
C GLY A 293 11.49 -7.39 -4.39
N ASN A 294 11.12 -8.59 -3.94
CA ASN A 294 12.10 -9.63 -3.63
C ASN A 294 12.73 -10.19 -4.90
N ARG A 295 14.02 -10.52 -4.82
CA ARG A 295 14.65 -11.46 -5.75
C ARG A 295 14.23 -12.87 -5.37
N GLN A 296 13.34 -13.45 -6.14
CA GLN A 296 12.70 -14.73 -5.80
C GLN A 296 13.35 -15.88 -6.57
N SER A 297 13.65 -17.00 -5.89
CA SER A 297 14.06 -18.21 -6.59
C SER A 297 12.87 -18.89 -7.26
N ALA A 298 13.06 -19.39 -8.46
CA ALA A 298 12.06 -20.14 -9.23
C ALA A 298 12.72 -21.28 -9.99
N THR A 299 11.94 -22.32 -10.28
CA THR A 299 12.40 -23.55 -10.94
C THR A 299 12.08 -23.48 -12.42
N PHE A 300 13.11 -23.38 -13.25
CA PHE A 300 12.99 -23.30 -14.70
C PHE A 300 13.16 -24.70 -15.32
N LEU A 301 12.34 -25.00 -16.32
CA LEU A 301 12.46 -26.19 -17.14
C LEU A 301 13.19 -25.85 -18.44
N LYS A 302 14.49 -26.18 -18.53
CA LYS A 302 15.30 -26.03 -19.75
C LYS A 302 15.76 -27.40 -20.24
N ASP A 303 15.47 -27.73 -21.49
CA ASP A 303 15.83 -29.02 -22.11
C ASP A 303 15.41 -30.26 -21.28
N GLY A 304 14.23 -30.19 -20.66
CA GLY A 304 13.71 -31.25 -19.81
C GLY A 304 14.38 -31.37 -18.43
N LYS A 305 15.30 -30.46 -18.08
CA LYS A 305 15.96 -30.40 -16.77
C LYS A 305 15.44 -29.24 -15.94
N GLU A 306 15.28 -29.51 -14.64
CA GLU A 306 14.99 -28.49 -13.64
C GLU A 306 16.27 -27.75 -13.27
N ILE A 307 16.28 -26.44 -13.46
CA ILE A 307 17.36 -25.56 -13.03
C ILE A 307 16.80 -24.48 -12.10
N LYS A 308 17.50 -24.22 -11.00
CA LYS A 308 17.13 -23.13 -10.10
C LYS A 308 17.70 -21.82 -10.64
N GLN A 309 16.84 -20.82 -10.80
CA GLN A 309 17.21 -19.46 -11.16
C GLN A 309 16.56 -18.47 -10.20
N PHE A 310 17.01 -17.22 -10.23
CA PHE A 310 16.36 -16.14 -9.49
C PHE A 310 15.79 -15.11 -10.45
N ILE A 311 14.68 -14.49 -10.06
CA ILE A 311 13.97 -13.50 -10.85
C ILE A 311 13.62 -12.26 -10.03
N GLU A 312 13.64 -11.13 -10.71
CA GLU A 312 13.21 -9.83 -10.21
C GLU A 312 12.27 -9.17 -11.21
N ALA A 313 11.24 -8.48 -10.70
CA ALA A 313 10.41 -7.62 -11.53
C ALA A 313 11.22 -6.40 -12.01
N THR A 314 11.14 -6.07 -13.29
CA THR A 314 11.79 -4.87 -13.86
C THR A 314 10.78 -4.05 -14.67
N PRO A 315 9.86 -3.34 -13.98
CA PRO A 315 8.78 -2.57 -14.61
C PRO A 315 9.29 -1.59 -15.66
N GLN A 316 10.40 -0.87 -15.39
CA GLN A 316 11.02 0.08 -16.32
C GLN A 316 11.26 -0.49 -17.74
N PHE A 317 11.58 -1.77 -17.83
CA PHE A 317 11.82 -2.46 -19.11
C PHE A 317 10.70 -3.43 -19.48
N LYS A 318 9.59 -3.41 -18.72
CA LYS A 318 8.40 -4.26 -18.88
C LYS A 318 8.74 -5.75 -18.96
N THR A 319 9.71 -6.19 -18.17
CA THR A 319 10.28 -7.55 -18.21
C THR A 319 10.70 -8.02 -16.82
N LEU A 320 11.22 -9.23 -16.74
CA LEU A 320 11.95 -9.76 -15.60
C LEU A 320 13.45 -9.70 -15.85
N THR A 321 14.22 -9.50 -14.78
CA THR A 321 15.66 -9.77 -14.78
C THR A 321 15.90 -11.16 -14.19
N LEU A 322 16.72 -11.97 -14.87
CA LEU A 322 17.03 -13.34 -14.48
C LEU A 322 18.48 -13.44 -13.97
N TYR A 323 18.70 -14.32 -13.01
CA TYR A 323 20.01 -14.63 -12.44
C TYR A 323 20.21 -16.13 -12.35
N ASP A 324 21.45 -16.59 -12.49
CA ASP A 324 21.81 -17.98 -12.23
C ASP A 324 21.85 -18.30 -10.72
N ALA A 325 22.16 -19.55 -10.39
CA ALA A 325 22.27 -20.02 -9.01
C ALA A 325 23.36 -19.27 -8.20
N SER A 326 24.33 -18.66 -8.88
CA SER A 326 25.43 -17.88 -8.30
C SER A 326 25.12 -16.38 -8.21
N GLN A 327 23.85 -15.98 -8.37
CA GLN A 327 23.40 -14.57 -8.36
C GLN A 327 24.00 -13.71 -9.49
N LYS A 328 24.54 -14.32 -10.54
CA LYS A 328 25.03 -13.58 -11.70
C LYS A 328 23.88 -13.34 -12.68
N ARG A 329 23.72 -12.09 -13.10
CA ARG A 329 22.70 -11.68 -14.07
C ARG A 329 22.90 -12.43 -15.40
N LEU A 330 21.81 -12.97 -15.92
CA LEU A 330 21.76 -13.63 -17.22
C LEU A 330 21.37 -12.61 -18.29
N ASP A 331 22.01 -12.68 -19.46
CA ASP A 331 21.67 -11.83 -20.60
C ASP A 331 20.49 -12.46 -21.37
N THR A 332 19.30 -11.92 -21.14
CA THR A 332 18.06 -12.38 -21.77
C THR A 332 17.98 -12.05 -23.28
N ARG A 333 18.93 -11.28 -23.84
CA ARG A 333 18.96 -10.98 -25.28
C ARG A 333 19.26 -12.22 -26.13
N GLN A 334 20.11 -13.13 -25.65
CA GLN A 334 20.48 -14.34 -26.40
C GLN A 334 19.32 -15.36 -26.49
N GLU A 335 18.47 -15.45 -25.48
CA GLU A 335 17.32 -16.38 -25.47
C GLU A 335 16.17 -15.89 -26.38
N GLN A 336 16.05 -14.58 -26.61
CA GLN A 336 15.08 -14.00 -27.56
C GLN A 336 15.48 -14.21 -29.03
N GLU A 337 16.77 -14.39 -29.33
CA GLU A 337 17.25 -14.69 -30.68
C GLU A 337 17.04 -16.19 -31.02
N GLN A 338 17.33 -17.09 -30.08
CA GLN A 338 17.07 -18.53 -30.25
C GLN A 338 15.57 -18.85 -30.39
N SER A 339 14.70 -18.14 -29.68
CA SER A 339 13.24 -18.32 -29.81
C SER A 339 12.65 -17.71 -31.10
N LYS A 340 13.36 -16.79 -31.76
CA LYS A 340 12.99 -16.28 -33.10
C LYS A 340 13.41 -17.24 -34.22
N GLU A 341 14.56 -17.89 -34.12
CA GLU A 341 14.98 -18.91 -35.09
C GLU A 341 14.05 -20.13 -35.10
N VAL A 342 13.53 -20.56 -33.95
CA VAL A 342 12.57 -21.67 -33.85
C VAL A 342 11.20 -21.31 -34.45
N LYS A 343 10.78 -20.03 -34.38
CA LYS A 343 9.52 -19.58 -35.01
C LYS A 343 9.63 -19.42 -36.53
N GLN A 344 10.82 -19.13 -37.08
CA GLN A 344 11.01 -19.05 -38.53
C GLN A 344 11.10 -20.44 -39.18
N SER A 345 11.68 -21.44 -38.50
CA SER A 345 11.84 -22.79 -39.03
C SER A 345 10.56 -23.65 -39.06
N GLN A 346 9.49 -23.25 -38.35
CA GLN A 346 8.17 -23.91 -38.47
C GLN A 346 7.24 -23.29 -39.53
N SER A 347 7.64 -22.22 -40.22
CA SER A 347 6.81 -21.55 -41.24
C SER A 347 7.12 -21.93 -42.69
N GLN A 348 8.06 -22.86 -42.92
CA GLN A 348 8.52 -23.25 -44.27
C GLN A 348 8.13 -24.68 -44.68
N GLY A 349 7.09 -25.25 -44.06
CA GLY A 349 6.73 -26.67 -44.20
C GLY A 349 5.32 -26.95 -44.69
N SER A 350 4.69 -26.11 -45.52
CA SER A 350 3.50 -26.53 -46.29
C SER A 350 3.05 -25.48 -47.30
N LYS A 351 3.42 -25.67 -48.58
CA LYS A 351 2.57 -25.45 -49.76
C LYS A 351 3.32 -25.89 -51.01
N GLN A 352 2.93 -27.06 -51.52
CA GLN A 352 3.30 -27.55 -52.85
C GLN A 352 2.03 -27.55 -53.72
N ASN A 353 2.12 -26.82 -54.83
CA ASN A 353 1.40 -26.90 -56.12
C ASN A 353 -0.02 -27.48 -56.21
N VAL A 354 -0.94 -26.63 -56.67
CA VAL A 354 -1.79 -26.89 -57.84
C VAL A 354 -1.89 -25.58 -58.63
N GLY A 355 -1.55 -25.59 -59.91
CA GLY A 355 -1.84 -24.49 -60.85
C GLY A 355 -3.01 -24.84 -61.76
N VAL A 356 -3.74 -23.83 -62.23
CA VAL A 356 -4.23 -23.63 -63.62
C VAL A 356 -4.60 -22.14 -63.76
N ASP A 357 -4.32 -21.62 -64.96
CA ASP A 357 -4.52 -20.28 -65.53
C ASP A 357 -5.91 -19.65 -65.38
N ASP A 358 -6.01 -18.31 -65.34
CA ASP A 358 -6.44 -17.48 -66.49
C ASP A 358 -6.36 -15.96 -66.18
N GLN A 359 -6.26 -15.20 -67.27
CA GLN A 359 -5.96 -13.79 -67.55
C GLN A 359 -6.51 -12.66 -66.67
N GLY A 360 -5.78 -11.52 -66.66
CA GLY A 360 -6.42 -10.22 -66.88
C GLY A 360 -5.94 -8.98 -66.11
N SER A 361 -5.02 -8.23 -66.73
CA SER A 361 -4.90 -6.74 -66.73
C SER A 361 -4.29 -5.95 -65.56
N GLY A 362 -3.26 -5.15 -65.90
CA GLY A 362 -2.93 -3.76 -65.50
C GLY A 362 -2.82 -3.41 -64.01
N SER A 363 -1.82 -2.70 -63.48
CA SER A 363 -0.94 -1.69 -64.07
C SER A 363 0.26 -1.47 -63.12
N GLN A 364 1.42 -1.19 -63.68
CA GLN A 364 2.61 -0.72 -62.97
C GLN A 364 2.41 0.74 -62.49
N GLU A 365 2.96 1.10 -61.33
CA GLU A 365 3.73 2.35 -61.22
C GLU A 365 4.64 2.38 -59.98
N GLU A 366 5.78 3.03 -60.17
CA GLU A 366 7.03 2.89 -59.43
C GLU A 366 7.17 3.81 -58.19
N LYS A 367 8.01 3.31 -57.27
CA LYS A 367 9.01 3.99 -56.43
C LYS A 367 9.00 5.52 -56.39
N LYS A 368 9.01 6.09 -55.18
CA LYS A 368 9.96 7.17 -54.80
C LYS A 368 10.47 7.04 -53.35
N ARG A 369 11.76 6.71 -53.24
CA ARG A 369 12.61 6.99 -52.07
C ARG A 369 12.94 8.49 -52.04
N CYS A 370 12.97 9.11 -50.87
CA CYS A 370 13.72 10.35 -50.67
C CYS A 370 14.54 10.26 -49.38
N HIS A 371 15.86 10.21 -49.55
CA HIS A 371 16.85 10.49 -48.51
C HIS A 371 17.03 12.01 -48.41
N ARG A 372 17.19 12.55 -47.19
CA ARG A 372 17.89 13.82 -47.00
C ARG A 372 18.85 13.72 -45.81
N LYS A 373 20.15 13.88 -46.11
CA LYS A 373 21.25 14.02 -45.16
C LYS A 373 21.40 15.50 -44.73
N GLN A 374 21.73 15.65 -43.45
CA GLN A 374 22.69 16.56 -42.77
C GLN A 374 22.98 17.98 -43.28
N SER A 375 22.99 18.94 -42.32
CA SER A 375 24.13 19.77 -41.86
C SER A 375 23.53 20.91 -40.99
N LEU A 376 24.04 21.34 -39.84
CA LEU A 376 25.40 21.64 -39.38
C LEU A 376 25.54 21.34 -37.89
#